data_AF-A0AA43DE78-F1
#
_entry.id   AF-A0AA43DE78-F1
#
_cell.length_a   1.000
_cell.length_b   1.000
_cell.length_c   1.000
_cell.angle_alpha   90.00
_cell.angle_beta   90.00
_cell.angle_gamma   90.00
#
_symmetry.space_group_name_H-M   'P 1'
#
loop_
_entity.id
_entity.type
_entity.pdbx_description
1 polymer ?
#
loop_
_entity_poly.entity_id
_entity_poly.type
_entity_poly.pdbx_seq_one_letter_code
_entity_poly.pdbx_strand_id
1 'polypeptide(L)'
;MQADSPAQARPAGLYLATWLGLHCLILASCAGDFSASDVRSGLKKALSGTDEQIFLGDTVDNHYHPNVIMKRGEAYFEKEEYSEALVEYKHFLELHRNHVLAPYAAFRIGEIHFKMAKTIDRDPEPMEKAIAAFDQMRKEFPGSRYDTQAQQKLEECHDWLAQVHLFVGKFYYRRGSYLAAAHRFEQVLKAYPDKPVASDALYFLAKSYHEMGADDWARDHLIVLAEKYPDSKFTGDGKHLLEKISATQPATLLAQRSESASLSDAGSGMAPNSQSNVSSPPSAGSSAPPTMEAPGVAPSLDSLGGAAASSLKSGFTACRLGAWC
;
A
#
# COMPACT_ATOMS: atom_id res chain seq x y z
N MET A 1 50.79 -4.45 -33.76
CA MET A 1 51.87 -5.01 -32.91
C MET A 1 51.27 -6.15 -32.12
N GLN A 2 51.63 -7.38 -32.51
CA GLN A 2 51.58 -8.61 -31.70
C GLN A 2 52.35 -8.35 -30.37
N ALA A 3 52.18 -9.04 -29.25
CA ALA A 3 52.15 -10.47 -28.90
C ALA A 3 52.15 -10.46 -27.34
N ASP A 4 51.96 -11.49 -26.52
CA ASP A 4 51.52 -12.88 -26.58
C ASP A 4 51.38 -13.31 -25.09
N SER A 5 50.58 -14.36 -24.86
CA SER A 5 50.47 -15.18 -23.62
C SER A 5 51.78 -16.01 -23.39
N PRO A 6 51.93 -17.06 -22.52
CA PRO A 6 51.01 -17.73 -21.61
C PRO A 6 51.61 -18.29 -20.28
N ALA A 7 50.77 -19.08 -19.60
CA ALA A 7 50.97 -19.95 -18.43
C ALA A 7 52.01 -21.09 -18.57
N GLN A 8 52.44 -21.64 -17.40
CA GLN A 8 52.87 -23.03 -17.06
C GLN A 8 53.54 -22.99 -15.65
N ALA A 9 53.66 -23.99 -14.77
CA ALA A 9 53.12 -25.35 -14.55
C ALA A 9 53.64 -25.80 -13.15
N ARG A 10 53.03 -26.84 -12.55
CA ARG A 10 53.40 -27.48 -11.25
C ARG A 10 54.73 -28.26 -11.32
N PRO A 11 55.31 -28.73 -10.18
CA PRO A 11 55.10 -30.15 -9.81
C PRO A 11 55.04 -30.48 -8.31
N ALA A 12 54.70 -31.75 -8.05
CA ALA A 12 54.49 -32.43 -6.77
C ALA A 12 55.77 -33.01 -6.11
N GLY A 13 55.67 -33.32 -4.80
CA GLY A 13 56.57 -34.21 -4.04
C GLY A 13 56.07 -34.32 -2.59
N LEU A 14 55.40 -35.41 -2.17
CA LEU A 14 55.94 -36.66 -1.58
C LEU A 14 56.95 -36.45 -0.45
N TYR A 15 56.54 -36.61 0.82
CA TYR A 15 57.39 -37.10 1.92
C TYR A 15 56.57 -37.93 2.96
N LEU A 16 57.08 -39.16 3.15
CA LEU A 16 56.97 -40.19 4.20
C LEU A 16 56.09 -39.90 5.45
N ALA A 17 55.16 -40.76 5.87
CA ALA A 17 55.23 -42.17 6.32
C ALA A 17 55.77 -42.40 7.75
N THR A 18 54.97 -43.16 8.52
CA THR A 18 55.24 -43.93 9.76
C THR A 18 55.10 -43.22 11.11
N TRP A 19 54.11 -43.66 11.90
CA TRP A 19 54.26 -44.14 13.29
C TRP A 19 53.03 -45.01 13.61
N LEU A 20 53.26 -46.32 13.71
CA LEU A 20 52.28 -47.38 13.93
C LEU A 20 52.86 -48.25 15.06
N GLY A 21 52.06 -48.56 16.09
CA GLY A 21 52.44 -49.47 17.18
C GLY A 21 51.70 -49.13 18.47
N LEU A 22 50.46 -49.58 18.67
CA LEU A 22 50.11 -50.92 19.17
C LEU A 22 50.69 -51.20 20.57
N HIS A 23 49.86 -51.04 21.61
CA HIS A 23 50.00 -51.82 22.83
C HIS A 23 48.63 -52.33 23.32
N CYS A 24 48.63 -53.65 23.56
CA CYS A 24 47.52 -54.53 23.91
C CYS A 24 46.72 -54.16 25.16
N LEU A 25 45.42 -54.43 25.05
CA LEU A 25 44.57 -55.19 25.99
C LEU A 25 45.31 -55.99 27.09
N ILE A 26 44.96 -55.74 28.36
CA ILE A 26 44.74 -56.77 29.40
C ILE A 26 43.51 -56.37 30.25
N LEU A 27 42.60 -57.32 30.43
CA LEU A 27 41.35 -57.28 31.20
C LEU A 27 41.59 -57.61 32.69
N ALA A 28 40.76 -57.06 33.60
CA ALA A 28 39.81 -57.81 34.46
C ALA A 28 39.53 -57.18 35.85
N SER A 29 38.24 -56.89 36.07
CA SER A 29 37.38 -57.21 37.24
C SER A 29 37.65 -56.65 38.65
N CYS A 30 36.68 -55.86 39.15
CA CYS A 30 35.98 -56.09 40.43
C CYS A 30 34.59 -55.41 40.40
N ALA A 31 33.58 -56.12 40.90
CA ALA A 31 32.15 -55.81 40.84
C ALA A 31 31.66 -54.89 41.99
N GLY A 32 30.58 -54.15 41.72
CA GLY A 32 29.73 -53.43 42.67
C GLY A 32 28.47 -52.92 41.96
N ASP A 33 27.30 -53.20 42.53
CA ASP A 33 26.05 -53.53 41.81
C ASP A 33 25.27 -52.37 41.20
N PHE A 34 24.84 -52.54 39.94
CA PHE A 34 23.72 -51.80 39.37
C PHE A 34 22.76 -52.79 38.68
N SER A 35 21.72 -53.17 39.41
CA SER A 35 20.64 -54.01 38.87
C SER A 35 19.83 -53.22 37.84
N ALA A 36 20.15 -53.43 36.57
CA ALA A 36 19.45 -52.84 35.43
C ALA A 36 18.06 -53.47 35.18
N SER A 37 17.66 -54.50 35.94
CA SER A 37 16.38 -55.18 35.77
C SER A 37 15.21 -54.50 36.49
N ASP A 38 15.44 -53.70 37.53
CA ASP A 38 14.35 -53.07 38.30
C ASP A 38 13.84 -51.75 37.71
N VAL A 39 14.67 -50.99 36.99
CA VAL A 39 14.18 -49.81 36.25
C VAL A 39 13.36 -50.22 35.02
N ARG A 40 13.62 -51.43 34.48
CA ARG A 40 12.94 -51.94 33.29
C ARG A 40 11.61 -52.64 33.61
N SER A 41 11.35 -53.01 34.87
CA SER A 41 10.11 -53.69 35.27
C SER A 41 8.97 -52.71 35.58
N GLY A 42 9.26 -51.48 36.02
CA GLY A 42 8.29 -50.40 36.17
C GLY A 42 7.81 -49.79 34.84
N LEU A 43 8.65 -49.83 33.81
CA LEU A 43 8.33 -49.34 32.46
C LEU A 43 7.47 -50.33 31.64
N LYS A 44 7.15 -51.51 32.19
CA LYS A 44 6.40 -52.56 31.50
C LYS A 44 4.92 -52.64 31.88
N LYS A 45 4.38 -51.66 32.60
CA LYS A 45 2.94 -51.63 32.88
C LYS A 45 2.23 -50.53 32.10
N ALA A 46 1.74 -50.95 30.94
CA ALA A 46 0.61 -50.41 30.19
C ALA A 46 0.69 -48.94 29.78
N LEU A 47 1.58 -48.64 28.84
CA LEU A 47 1.32 -47.60 27.85
C LEU A 47 0.97 -48.28 26.53
N SER A 48 -0.34 -48.36 26.30
CA SER A 48 -0.97 -48.71 25.03
C SER A 48 -0.38 -47.84 23.93
N GLY A 49 0.03 -48.48 22.83
CA GLY A 49 0.79 -47.90 21.72
C GLY A 49 0.16 -46.64 21.14
N THR A 50 0.85 -45.53 21.31
CA THR A 50 0.55 -44.25 20.68
C THR A 50 1.87 -43.67 20.16
N ASP A 51 1.92 -43.38 18.86
CA ASP A 51 3.00 -42.66 18.16
C ASP A 51 3.31 -41.28 18.79
N GLU A 52 2.46 -40.84 19.73
CA GLU A 52 2.49 -39.54 20.41
C GLU A 52 3.76 -39.35 21.27
N GLN A 53 4.38 -40.44 21.76
CA GLN A 53 5.56 -40.39 22.64
C GLN A 53 6.87 -40.02 21.92
N ILE A 54 6.90 -40.02 20.59
CA ILE A 54 8.08 -39.61 19.80
C ILE A 54 8.27 -38.07 19.83
N PHE A 55 7.22 -37.30 20.15
CA PHE A 55 7.22 -35.84 20.09
C PHE A 55 7.14 -35.12 21.44
N LEU A 56 7.15 -35.86 22.56
CA LEU A 56 6.74 -35.37 23.87
C LEU A 56 7.85 -34.71 24.73
N GLY A 57 9.07 -34.52 24.20
CA GLY A 57 10.13 -33.81 24.91
C GLY A 57 10.42 -32.45 24.28
N ASP A 58 9.99 -31.36 24.91
CA ASP A 58 10.37 -29.96 24.59
C ASP A 58 10.01 -29.41 23.20
N THR A 59 9.22 -30.13 22.39
CA THR A 59 8.90 -29.65 21.04
C THR A 59 8.06 -28.36 21.10
N VAL A 60 6.97 -28.31 21.86
CA VAL A 60 6.02 -27.19 21.81
C VAL A 60 6.66 -25.85 22.19
N ASP A 61 7.39 -25.77 23.31
CA ASP A 61 8.01 -24.51 23.76
C ASP A 61 9.10 -24.01 22.79
N ASN A 62 9.83 -24.92 22.14
CA ASN A 62 10.82 -24.57 21.14
C ASN A 62 10.20 -23.99 19.85
N HIS A 63 9.00 -24.41 19.45
CA HIS A 63 8.34 -23.89 18.23
C HIS A 63 7.89 -22.43 18.39
N TYR A 64 7.59 -22.01 19.62
CA TYR A 64 7.18 -20.65 19.93
C TYR A 64 8.33 -19.77 20.40
N HIS A 65 9.55 -20.30 20.48
CA HIS A 65 10.71 -19.50 20.84
C HIS A 65 10.92 -18.36 19.80
N PRO A 66 11.10 -17.09 20.21
CA PRO A 66 11.19 -15.94 19.31
C PRO A 66 12.17 -16.15 18.14
N ASN A 67 13.37 -16.64 18.46
CA ASN A 67 14.41 -16.90 17.45
C ASN A 67 14.03 -17.99 16.44
N VAL A 68 13.22 -18.98 16.83
CA VAL A 68 12.80 -20.08 15.94
C VAL A 68 11.76 -19.56 14.96
N ILE A 69 10.74 -18.84 15.44
CA ILE A 69 9.73 -18.20 14.59
C ILE A 69 10.40 -17.24 13.61
N MET A 70 11.33 -16.40 14.11
CA MET A 70 12.04 -15.44 13.26
C MET A 70 12.82 -16.14 12.14
N LYS A 71 13.63 -17.16 12.48
CA LYS A 71 14.40 -17.92 11.49
C LYS A 71 13.51 -18.63 10.47
N ARG A 72 12.35 -19.13 10.89
CA ARG A 72 11.36 -19.75 10.00
C ARG A 72 10.81 -18.73 9.01
N GLY A 73 10.41 -17.55 9.50
CA GLY A 73 9.97 -16.44 8.65
C GLY A 73 11.06 -15.95 7.69
N GLU A 74 12.33 -15.93 8.12
CA GLU A 74 13.47 -15.63 7.24
C GLU A 74 13.66 -16.67 6.15
N ALA A 75 13.62 -17.96 6.50
CA ALA A 75 13.75 -19.04 5.53
C ALA A 75 12.66 -19.01 4.45
N TYR A 76 11.41 -18.72 4.82
CA TYR A 76 10.33 -18.54 3.85
C TYR A 76 10.53 -17.29 2.97
N PHE A 77 10.96 -16.19 3.56
CA PHE A 77 11.23 -14.96 2.82
C PHE A 77 12.36 -15.13 1.79
N GLU A 78 13.42 -15.84 2.15
CA GLU A 78 14.54 -16.15 1.26
C GLU A 78 14.15 -17.08 0.11
N LYS A 79 13.18 -17.97 0.33
CA LYS A 79 12.58 -18.82 -0.69
C LYS A 79 11.55 -18.12 -1.57
N GLU A 80 11.28 -16.83 -1.30
CA GLU A 80 10.22 -16.05 -1.96
C GLU A 80 8.79 -16.61 -1.71
N GLU A 81 8.63 -17.44 -0.68
CA GLU A 81 7.35 -17.94 -0.16
C GLU A 81 6.73 -16.87 0.76
N TYR A 82 6.35 -15.75 0.14
CA TYR A 82 5.92 -14.53 0.82
C TYR A 82 4.66 -14.71 1.67
N SER A 83 3.72 -15.55 1.24
CA SER A 83 2.49 -15.87 1.96
C SER A 83 2.78 -16.52 3.30
N GLU A 84 3.65 -17.52 3.31
CA GLU A 84 4.08 -18.29 4.47
C GLU A 84 4.92 -17.42 5.40
N ALA A 85 5.87 -16.66 4.84
CA ALA A 85 6.67 -15.71 5.58
C ALA A 85 5.80 -14.68 6.32
N LEU A 86 4.76 -14.16 5.66
CA LEU A 86 3.84 -13.17 6.24
C LEU A 86 3.13 -13.72 7.48
N VAL A 87 2.68 -14.98 7.43
CA VAL A 87 2.04 -15.65 8.56
C VAL A 87 3.01 -15.74 9.74
N GLU A 88 4.25 -16.14 9.50
CA GLU A 88 5.27 -16.27 10.54
C GLU A 88 5.64 -14.94 11.22
N TYR A 89 5.86 -13.88 10.44
CA TYR A 89 6.17 -12.57 11.02
C TYR A 89 4.99 -11.99 11.79
N LYS A 90 3.75 -12.19 11.32
CA LYS A 90 2.55 -11.78 12.08
C LYS A 90 2.44 -12.57 13.38
N HIS A 91 2.65 -13.88 13.32
CA HIS A 91 2.64 -14.74 14.49
C HIS A 91 3.71 -14.33 15.52
N PHE A 92 4.90 -13.93 15.06
CA PHE A 92 5.93 -13.35 15.92
C PHE A 92 5.44 -12.10 16.65
N LEU A 93 4.78 -11.16 15.96
CA LEU A 93 4.27 -9.92 16.57
C LEU A 93 3.10 -10.15 17.53
N GLU A 94 2.30 -11.18 17.29
CA GLU A 94 1.20 -11.58 18.17
C GLU A 94 1.72 -12.13 19.51
N LEU A 95 2.73 -12.99 19.46
CA LEU A 95 3.28 -13.63 20.66
C LEU A 95 4.35 -12.79 21.37
N HIS A 96 5.19 -12.09 20.61
CA HIS A 96 6.45 -11.49 21.08
C HIS A 96 6.57 -10.01 20.75
N ARG A 97 5.49 -9.24 20.94
CA ARG A 97 5.43 -7.79 20.61
C ARG A 97 6.54 -6.93 21.25
N ASN A 98 6.99 -7.27 22.45
CA ASN A 98 8.00 -6.49 23.19
C ASN A 98 9.44 -6.98 22.94
N HIS A 99 9.64 -7.97 22.07
CA HIS A 99 10.96 -8.52 21.80
C HIS A 99 11.81 -7.56 20.96
N VAL A 100 13.15 -7.64 21.09
CA VAL A 100 14.12 -6.81 20.35
C VAL A 100 13.96 -6.90 18.82
N LEU A 101 13.44 -8.04 18.35
CA LEU A 101 13.22 -8.32 16.93
C LEU A 101 11.81 -7.93 16.43
N ALA A 102 10.92 -7.43 17.29
CA ALA A 102 9.58 -7.04 16.86
C ALA A 102 9.58 -5.92 15.80
N PRO A 103 10.40 -4.85 15.92
CA PRO A 103 10.51 -3.85 14.85
C PRO A 103 11.01 -4.44 13.52
N TYR A 104 11.89 -5.44 13.58
CA TYR A 104 12.37 -6.15 12.39
C TYR A 104 11.26 -6.97 11.74
N ALA A 105 10.49 -7.75 12.51
CA ALA A 105 9.35 -8.50 11.98
C ALA A 105 8.33 -7.58 11.32
N ALA A 106 7.99 -6.46 11.96
CA ALA A 106 7.06 -5.47 11.41
C ALA A 106 7.57 -4.84 10.11
N PHE A 107 8.87 -4.53 10.02
CA PHE A 107 9.49 -4.05 8.78
C PHE A 107 9.40 -5.11 7.66
N ARG A 108 9.67 -6.38 7.98
CA ARG A 108 9.61 -7.48 7.00
C ARG A 108 8.22 -7.71 6.44
N ILE A 109 7.17 -7.50 7.24
CA ILE A 109 5.78 -7.56 6.75
C ILE A 109 5.54 -6.52 5.64
N GLY A 110 6.04 -5.30 5.81
CA GLY A 110 5.98 -4.27 4.76
C GLY A 110 6.77 -4.66 3.51
N GLU A 111 8.00 -5.16 3.69
CA GLU A 111 8.84 -5.63 2.57
C GLU A 111 8.18 -6.78 1.79
N ILE A 112 7.52 -7.70 2.48
CA ILE A 112 6.77 -8.79 1.85
C ILE A 112 5.69 -8.24 0.94
N HIS A 113 4.83 -7.35 1.45
CA HIS A 113 3.76 -6.75 0.65
C HIS A 113 4.30 -5.96 -0.55
N PHE A 114 5.41 -5.26 -0.37
CA PHE A 114 6.12 -4.58 -1.45
C PHE A 114 6.60 -5.55 -2.53
N LYS A 115 7.20 -6.68 -2.15
CA LYS A 115 7.68 -7.72 -3.09
C LYS A 115 6.56 -8.52 -3.75
N MET A 116 5.39 -8.61 -3.12
CA MET A 116 4.20 -9.22 -3.72
C MET A 116 3.60 -8.37 -4.84
N ALA A 117 3.87 -7.07 -4.88
CA ALA A 117 3.49 -6.22 -5.99
C ALA A 117 4.31 -6.60 -7.23
N LYS A 118 3.60 -6.91 -8.33
CA LYS A 118 4.23 -7.38 -9.57
C LYS A 118 4.59 -6.18 -10.46
N THR A 119 3.73 -5.90 -11.42
CA THR A 119 3.94 -4.88 -12.46
C THR A 119 2.85 -3.82 -12.38
N ILE A 120 3.13 -2.64 -12.94
CA ILE A 120 2.27 -1.43 -12.85
C ILE A 120 0.89 -1.65 -13.50
N ASP A 121 0.76 -2.63 -14.38
CA ASP A 121 -0.49 -3.06 -15.03
C ASP A 121 -1.36 -4.00 -14.18
N ARG A 122 -0.89 -4.41 -13.00
CA ARG A 122 -1.58 -5.34 -12.09
C ARG A 122 -2.22 -4.60 -10.92
N ASP A 123 -2.95 -5.37 -10.11
CA ASP A 123 -3.64 -4.87 -8.92
C ASP A 123 -2.66 -4.14 -7.97
N PRO A 124 -2.92 -2.87 -7.59
CA PRO A 124 -2.09 -2.11 -6.66
C PRO A 124 -2.32 -2.49 -5.19
N GLU A 125 -3.32 -3.32 -4.86
CA GLU A 125 -3.65 -3.68 -3.46
C GLU A 125 -2.44 -4.14 -2.61
N PRO A 126 -1.49 -4.96 -3.12
CA PRO A 126 -0.30 -5.31 -2.34
C PRO A 126 0.54 -4.10 -1.93
N MET A 127 0.60 -3.07 -2.78
CA MET A 127 1.36 -1.84 -2.49
C MET A 127 0.67 -1.00 -1.42
N GLU A 128 -0.67 -0.92 -1.44
CA GLU A 128 -1.44 -0.26 -0.39
C GLU A 128 -1.26 -0.96 0.96
N LYS A 129 -1.24 -2.30 0.96
CA LYS A 129 -0.92 -3.11 2.16
C LYS A 129 0.51 -2.86 2.66
N ALA A 130 1.48 -2.67 1.75
CA ALA A 130 2.85 -2.34 2.12
C ALA A 130 2.94 -0.99 2.83
N ILE A 131 2.28 0.04 2.29
CA ILE A 131 2.19 1.37 2.92
C ILE A 131 1.58 1.27 4.31
N ALA A 132 0.44 0.59 4.45
CA ALA A 132 -0.22 0.41 5.73
C ALA A 132 0.68 -0.31 6.75
N ALA A 133 1.43 -1.33 6.33
CA ALA A 133 2.34 -2.08 7.18
C ALA A 133 3.54 -1.24 7.64
N PHE A 134 4.17 -0.47 6.73
CA PHE A 134 5.27 0.43 7.11
C PHE A 134 4.80 1.55 8.03
N ASP A 135 3.64 2.17 7.75
CA ASP A 135 3.06 3.19 8.62
C ASP A 135 2.74 2.62 10.01
N GLN A 136 2.17 1.42 10.07
CA GLN A 136 1.90 0.74 11.34
C GLN A 136 3.18 0.47 12.10
N MET A 137 4.22 -0.05 11.44
CA MET A 137 5.53 -0.32 12.05
C MET A 137 6.16 0.95 12.65
N ARG A 138 6.09 2.09 11.94
CA ARG A 138 6.62 3.37 12.44
C ARG A 138 5.80 3.94 13.60
N LYS A 139 4.49 3.72 13.59
CA LYS A 139 3.59 4.10 14.70
C LYS A 139 3.82 3.25 15.95
N GLU A 140 4.00 1.94 15.77
CA GLU A 140 4.18 0.99 16.88
C GLU A 140 5.60 1.01 17.45
N PHE A 141 6.62 1.22 16.61
CA PHE A 141 8.04 1.18 16.98
C PHE A 141 8.80 2.46 16.58
N PRO A 142 8.44 3.62 17.16
CA PRO A 142 9.09 4.88 16.82
C PRO A 142 10.57 4.88 17.18
N GLY A 143 11.43 5.40 16.29
CA GLY A 143 12.88 5.49 16.52
C GLY A 143 13.63 4.15 16.46
N SER A 144 12.99 3.08 15.98
CA SER A 144 13.68 1.81 15.74
C SER A 144 14.76 1.95 14.65
N ARG A 145 15.75 1.03 14.64
CA ARG A 145 16.80 0.99 13.61
C ARG A 145 16.26 0.95 12.17
N TYR A 146 15.05 0.45 11.99
CA TYR A 146 14.41 0.27 10.69
C TYR A 146 13.50 1.45 10.29
N ASP A 147 13.31 2.46 11.15
CA ASP A 147 12.43 3.61 10.87
C ASP A 147 12.85 4.37 9.60
N THR A 148 14.15 4.65 9.44
CA THR A 148 14.67 5.32 8.24
C THR A 148 14.50 4.47 6.99
N GLN A 149 14.70 3.15 7.08
CA GLN A 149 14.51 2.24 5.95
C GLN A 149 13.03 2.12 5.57
N ALA A 150 12.13 2.08 6.57
CA ALA A 150 10.69 2.08 6.35
C ALA A 150 10.21 3.37 5.68
N GLN A 151 10.75 4.54 6.09
CA GLN A 151 10.46 5.82 5.44
C GLN A 151 10.88 5.81 3.95
N GLN A 152 12.09 5.32 3.64
CA GLN A 152 12.55 5.20 2.26
C GLN A 152 11.63 4.26 1.45
N LYS A 153 11.25 3.12 2.03
CA LYS A 153 10.32 2.18 1.39
C LYS A 153 8.93 2.76 1.18
N LEU A 154 8.42 3.56 2.11
CA LEU A 154 7.16 4.30 1.94
C LEU A 154 7.23 5.26 0.75
N GLU A 155 8.34 6.00 0.61
CA GLU A 155 8.55 6.89 -0.53
C GLU A 155 8.56 6.13 -1.86
N GLU A 156 9.24 4.98 -1.91
CA GLU A 156 9.23 4.07 -3.07
C GLU A 156 7.82 3.56 -3.39
N CYS A 157 7.03 3.18 -2.37
CA CYS A 157 5.65 2.73 -2.56
C CYS A 157 4.76 3.81 -3.18
N HIS A 158 4.87 5.05 -2.68
CA HIS A 158 4.13 6.19 -3.21
C HIS A 158 4.58 6.57 -4.62
N ASP A 159 5.88 6.49 -4.92
CA ASP A 159 6.40 6.68 -6.28
C ASP A 159 5.82 5.66 -7.25
N TRP A 160 5.75 4.39 -6.82
CA TRP A 160 5.17 3.32 -7.62
C TRP A 160 3.66 3.53 -7.87
N LEU A 161 2.89 3.86 -6.82
CA LEU A 161 1.46 4.16 -6.97
C LEU A 161 1.20 5.37 -7.89
N ALA A 162 1.99 6.43 -7.79
CA ALA A 162 1.90 7.57 -8.69
C ALA A 162 2.08 7.13 -10.16
N GLN A 163 3.05 6.25 -10.43
CA GLN A 163 3.27 5.69 -11.77
C GLN A 163 2.09 4.83 -12.25
N VAL A 164 1.45 4.05 -11.37
CA VAL A 164 0.23 3.28 -11.71
C VAL A 164 -0.89 4.20 -12.16
N HIS A 165 -1.19 5.25 -11.39
CA HIS A 165 -2.25 6.19 -11.76
C HIS A 165 -1.96 6.88 -13.09
N LEU A 166 -0.70 7.29 -13.34
CA LEU A 166 -0.29 7.87 -14.61
C LEU A 166 -0.42 6.87 -15.76
N PHE A 167 0.00 5.62 -15.55
CA PHE A 167 -0.10 4.55 -16.55
C PHE A 167 -1.56 4.30 -16.97
N VAL A 168 -2.46 4.19 -15.99
CA VAL A 168 -3.90 4.01 -16.22
C VAL A 168 -4.49 5.24 -16.92
N GLY A 169 -4.11 6.45 -16.54
CA GLY A 169 -4.52 7.68 -17.23
C GLY A 169 -4.08 7.70 -18.70
N LYS A 170 -2.81 7.38 -18.98
CA LYS A 170 -2.26 7.27 -20.34
C LYS A 170 -2.98 6.17 -21.15
N PHE A 171 -3.42 5.09 -20.50
CA PHE A 171 -4.23 4.06 -21.15
C PHE A 171 -5.61 4.57 -21.57
N TYR A 172 -6.35 5.26 -20.68
CA TYR A 172 -7.65 5.85 -21.02
C TYR A 172 -7.54 6.93 -22.11
N TYR A 173 -6.50 7.76 -22.04
CA TYR A 173 -6.23 8.77 -23.06
C TYR A 173 -6.06 8.14 -24.45
N ARG A 174 -5.24 7.08 -24.57
CA ARG A 174 -5.05 6.35 -25.84
C ARG A 174 -6.33 5.69 -26.36
N ARG A 175 -7.31 5.39 -25.50
CA ARG A 175 -8.62 4.86 -25.87
C ARG A 175 -9.64 5.95 -26.25
N GLY A 176 -9.27 7.23 -26.22
CA GLY A 176 -10.17 8.35 -26.48
C GLY A 176 -11.16 8.64 -25.33
N SER A 177 -10.99 7.99 -24.17
CA SER A 177 -11.81 8.25 -22.99
C SER A 177 -11.19 9.39 -22.17
N TYR A 178 -11.29 10.60 -22.70
CA TYR A 178 -10.59 11.77 -22.14
C TYR A 178 -11.10 12.18 -20.76
N LEU A 179 -12.40 12.04 -20.48
CA LEU A 179 -12.96 12.32 -19.15
C LEU A 179 -12.40 11.37 -18.08
N ALA A 180 -12.33 10.07 -18.39
CA ALA A 180 -11.75 9.08 -17.48
C ALA A 180 -10.24 9.30 -17.30
N ALA A 181 -9.54 9.67 -18.40
CA ALA A 181 -8.13 10.01 -18.35
C ALA A 181 -7.87 11.22 -17.46
N ALA A 182 -8.63 12.31 -17.65
CA ALA A 182 -8.55 13.52 -16.83
C ALA A 182 -8.74 13.21 -15.34
N HIS A 183 -9.77 12.43 -15.00
CA HIS A 183 -10.00 12.00 -13.62
C HIS A 183 -8.79 11.25 -13.02
N ARG A 184 -8.13 10.37 -13.80
CA ARG A 184 -6.93 9.67 -13.34
C ARG A 184 -5.72 10.60 -13.17
N PHE A 185 -5.53 11.56 -14.06
CA PHE A 185 -4.45 12.54 -13.90
C PHE A 185 -4.67 13.49 -12.73
N GLU A 186 -5.92 13.91 -12.49
CA GLU A 186 -6.28 14.67 -11.29
C GLU A 186 -5.97 13.90 -10.00
N GLN A 187 -6.19 12.58 -9.97
CA GLN A 187 -5.83 11.74 -8.82
C GLN A 187 -4.32 11.80 -8.54
N VAL A 188 -3.48 11.77 -9.58
CA VAL A 188 -2.02 11.93 -9.42
C VAL A 188 -1.70 13.30 -8.81
N LEU A 189 -2.29 14.38 -9.33
CA LEU A 189 -1.99 15.73 -8.86
C LEU A 189 -2.51 15.99 -7.44
N LYS A 190 -3.60 15.35 -7.03
CA LYS A 190 -4.18 15.47 -5.68
C LYS A 190 -3.40 14.64 -4.65
N ALA A 191 -3.05 13.39 -4.99
CA ALA A 191 -2.40 12.47 -4.05
C ALA A 191 -0.87 12.59 -4.05
N TYR A 192 -0.26 12.95 -5.19
CA TYR A 192 1.19 12.90 -5.42
C TYR A 192 1.72 14.17 -6.11
N PRO A 193 1.45 15.39 -5.57
CA PRO A 193 1.88 16.64 -6.20
C PRO A 193 3.41 16.79 -6.26
N ASP A 194 4.14 16.25 -5.29
CA ASP A 194 5.59 16.43 -5.17
C ASP A 194 6.40 15.38 -5.96
N LYS A 195 5.73 14.41 -6.57
CA LYS A 195 6.39 13.32 -7.29
C LYS A 195 6.74 13.74 -8.72
N PRO A 196 7.82 13.20 -9.33
CA PRO A 196 8.24 13.59 -10.69
C PRO A 196 7.19 13.30 -11.76
N VAL A 197 6.28 12.36 -11.48
CA VAL A 197 5.14 11.99 -12.32
C VAL A 197 4.09 13.12 -12.41
N ALA A 198 4.09 14.09 -11.49
CA ALA A 198 3.11 15.18 -11.46
C ALA A 198 3.17 16.07 -12.70
N SER A 199 4.36 16.37 -13.23
CA SER A 199 4.49 17.17 -14.47
C SER A 199 3.91 16.46 -15.68
N ASP A 200 4.13 15.13 -15.79
CA ASP A 200 3.51 14.30 -16.83
C ASP A 200 1.99 14.34 -16.70
N ALA A 201 1.47 14.10 -15.50
CA ALA A 201 0.03 14.08 -15.25
C ALA A 201 -0.62 15.43 -15.61
N LEU A 202 0.02 16.55 -15.27
CA LEU A 202 -0.48 17.88 -15.58
C LEU A 202 -0.54 18.15 -17.09
N TYR A 203 0.50 17.75 -17.84
CA TYR A 203 0.50 17.86 -19.30
C TYR A 203 -0.61 17.01 -19.93
N PHE A 204 -0.75 15.74 -19.55
CA PHE A 204 -1.79 14.87 -20.11
C PHE A 204 -3.20 15.24 -19.64
N LEU A 205 -3.35 15.88 -18.48
CA LEU A 205 -4.61 16.47 -18.03
C LEU A 205 -5.01 17.62 -18.95
N ALA A 206 -4.12 18.57 -19.20
CA ALA A 206 -4.36 19.66 -20.14
C ALA A 206 -4.69 19.13 -21.55
N LYS A 207 -3.94 18.13 -22.01
CA LYS A 207 -4.19 17.48 -23.30
C LYS A 207 -5.57 16.83 -23.35
N SER A 208 -5.97 16.12 -22.29
CA SER A 208 -7.32 15.55 -22.18
C SER A 208 -8.41 16.62 -22.26
N TYR A 209 -8.23 17.78 -21.60
CA TYR A 209 -9.19 18.89 -21.69
C TYR A 209 -9.27 19.49 -23.10
N HIS A 210 -8.14 19.66 -23.78
CA HIS A 210 -8.11 20.12 -25.18
C HIS A 210 -8.89 19.16 -26.10
N GLU A 211 -8.67 17.85 -25.97
CA GLU A 211 -9.39 16.85 -26.77
C GLU A 211 -10.90 16.80 -26.48
N MET A 212 -11.33 17.29 -25.31
CA MET A 212 -12.75 17.46 -24.97
C MET A 212 -13.33 18.81 -25.43
N GLY A 213 -12.52 19.71 -25.99
CA GLY A 213 -12.92 21.07 -26.37
C GLY A 213 -12.97 22.07 -25.20
N ALA A 214 -12.48 21.68 -24.01
CA ALA A 214 -12.40 22.54 -22.84
C ALA A 214 -11.06 23.31 -22.83
N ASP A 215 -10.84 24.14 -23.86
CA ASP A 215 -9.58 24.83 -24.10
C ASP A 215 -9.20 25.81 -22.97
N ASP A 216 -10.18 26.44 -22.32
CA ASP A 216 -9.92 27.32 -21.18
C ASP A 216 -9.22 26.57 -20.04
N TRP A 217 -9.75 25.40 -19.67
CA TRP A 217 -9.15 24.56 -18.64
C TRP A 217 -7.80 23.99 -19.09
N ALA A 218 -7.67 23.62 -20.37
CA ALA A 218 -6.39 23.16 -20.91
C ALA A 218 -5.30 24.24 -20.73
N ARG A 219 -5.60 25.50 -21.06
CA ARG A 219 -4.65 26.61 -20.91
C ARG A 219 -4.22 26.83 -19.47
N ASP A 220 -5.18 26.87 -18.54
CA ASP A 220 -4.89 27.09 -17.12
C ASP A 220 -3.88 26.05 -16.59
N HIS A 221 -4.07 24.78 -16.94
CA HIS A 221 -3.16 23.71 -16.52
C HIS A 221 -1.79 23.77 -17.22
N LEU A 222 -1.72 24.23 -18.47
CA LEU A 222 -0.45 24.44 -19.18
C LEU A 222 0.35 25.62 -18.61
N ILE A 223 -0.32 26.67 -18.15
CA ILE A 223 0.32 27.79 -17.45
C ILE A 223 0.94 27.28 -16.15
N VAL A 224 0.16 26.54 -15.34
CA VAL A 224 0.67 25.93 -14.10
C VAL A 224 1.84 24.99 -14.38
N LEU A 225 1.83 24.24 -15.50
CA LEU A 225 2.94 23.39 -15.89
C LEU A 225 4.21 24.21 -16.16
N ALA A 226 4.09 25.30 -16.91
CA ALA A 226 5.23 26.16 -17.24
C ALA A 226 5.80 26.90 -16.01
N GLU A 227 4.94 27.26 -15.05
CA GLU A 227 5.33 27.94 -13.82
C GLU A 227 5.98 26.99 -12.80
N LYS A 228 5.35 25.84 -12.53
CA LYS A 228 5.81 24.91 -11.48
C LYS A 228 6.91 23.97 -11.94
N TYR A 229 6.93 23.59 -13.21
CA TYR A 229 7.81 22.54 -13.73
C TYR A 229 8.57 22.99 -14.99
N PRO A 230 9.38 24.06 -14.94
CA PRO A 230 10.05 24.61 -16.12
C PRO A 230 10.97 23.60 -16.81
N ASP A 231 11.66 22.75 -16.04
CA ASP A 231 12.64 21.77 -16.54
C ASP A 231 12.02 20.42 -16.94
N SER A 232 10.68 20.29 -16.91
CA SER A 232 10.02 19.04 -17.25
C SER A 232 10.15 18.69 -18.74
N LYS A 233 10.11 17.38 -19.04
CA LYS A 233 10.11 16.88 -20.42
C LYS A 233 8.99 17.47 -21.28
N PHE A 234 7.85 17.79 -20.68
CA PHE A 234 6.64 18.23 -21.37
C PHE A 234 6.48 19.75 -21.42
N THR A 235 7.41 20.54 -20.88
CA THR A 235 7.32 22.00 -20.91
C THR A 235 7.33 22.54 -22.34
N GLY A 236 8.18 21.98 -23.22
CA GLY A 236 8.25 22.38 -24.63
C GLY A 236 6.95 22.04 -25.39
N ASP A 237 6.50 20.79 -25.26
CA ASP A 237 5.25 20.33 -25.87
C ASP A 237 4.03 21.10 -25.33
N GLY A 238 4.05 21.45 -24.05
CA GLY A 238 3.02 22.23 -23.38
C GLY A 238 2.94 23.66 -23.90
N LYS A 239 4.09 24.32 -24.12
CA LYS A 239 4.15 25.65 -24.74
C LYS A 239 3.59 25.64 -26.17
N HIS A 240 3.98 24.66 -26.97
CA HIS A 240 3.46 24.52 -28.34
C HIS A 240 1.95 24.26 -28.35
N LEU A 241 1.44 23.44 -27.41
CA LEU A 241 -0.01 23.23 -27.27
C LEU A 241 -0.73 24.52 -26.84
N LEU A 242 -0.16 25.30 -25.93
CA LEU A 242 -0.70 26.59 -25.50
C LEU A 242 -0.80 27.59 -26.66
N GLU A 243 0.25 27.67 -27.49
CA GLU A 243 0.28 28.49 -28.70
C GLU A 243 -0.82 28.06 -29.67
N LYS A 244 -0.96 26.75 -29.93
CA LYS A 244 -2.01 26.20 -30.80
C LYS A 244 -3.41 26.57 -30.30
N ILE A 245 -3.67 26.44 -29.00
CA ILE A 245 -4.96 26.81 -28.41
C ILE A 245 -5.20 28.32 -28.55
N SER A 246 -4.18 29.13 -28.27
CA SER A 246 -4.29 30.60 -28.39
C SER A 246 -4.54 31.07 -29.82
N ALA A 247 -3.95 30.40 -30.82
CA ALA A 247 -4.15 30.70 -32.23
C ALA A 247 -5.53 30.27 -32.76
N THR A 248 -6.13 29.23 -32.15
CA THR A 248 -7.43 28.71 -32.57
C THR A 248 -8.59 29.57 -32.05
N GLN A 249 -8.41 30.30 -30.96
CA GLN A 249 -9.41 31.26 -30.49
C GLN A 249 -9.40 32.50 -31.40
N PRO A 250 -10.43 32.75 -32.22
CA PRO A 250 -10.46 33.96 -33.02
C PRO A 250 -10.59 35.16 -32.06
N ALA A 251 -9.86 36.24 -32.38
CA ALA A 251 -9.83 37.51 -31.65
C ALA A 251 -11.22 38.11 -31.34
N THR A 252 -12.29 37.59 -31.94
CA THR A 252 -13.68 37.97 -31.76
C THR A 252 -14.24 37.71 -30.35
N LEU A 253 -13.74 36.75 -29.58
CA LEU A 253 -14.21 36.52 -28.18
C LEU A 253 -13.50 37.40 -27.15
N LEU A 254 -12.27 37.84 -27.42
CA LEU A 254 -11.56 38.80 -26.55
C LEU A 254 -12.17 40.21 -26.65
N ALA A 255 -12.73 40.58 -27.81
CA ALA A 255 -13.46 41.84 -27.99
C ALA A 255 -14.80 41.88 -27.22
N GLN A 256 -15.54 40.77 -27.15
CA GLN A 256 -16.81 40.69 -26.40
C GLN A 256 -16.63 40.78 -24.88
N ARG A 257 -15.45 40.42 -24.36
CA ARG A 257 -15.14 40.56 -22.93
C ARG A 257 -14.75 42.00 -22.55
N SER A 258 -14.26 42.80 -23.49
CA SER A 258 -14.01 44.23 -23.28
C SER A 258 -15.26 45.10 -23.34
N GLU A 259 -16.29 44.70 -24.09
CA GLU A 259 -17.57 45.44 -24.17
C GLU A 259 -18.52 45.17 -22.99
N SER A 260 -18.39 44.01 -22.33
CA SER A 260 -19.19 43.70 -21.13
C SER A 260 -18.64 44.32 -19.84
N ALA A 261 -17.43 44.90 -19.88
CA ALA A 261 -16.82 45.62 -18.76
C ALA A 261 -17.08 47.14 -18.77
N SER A 262 -17.62 47.70 -19.86
CA SER A 262 -17.82 49.15 -20.05
C SER A 262 -19.26 49.63 -19.80
N LEU A 263 -20.17 48.77 -19.36
CA LEU A 263 -21.56 49.11 -19.00
C LEU A 263 -21.79 49.01 -17.49
N SER A 264 -21.08 49.82 -16.70
CA SER A 264 -21.42 49.99 -15.27
C SER A 264 -21.13 51.37 -14.70
N ASP A 265 -20.98 52.41 -15.53
CA ASP A 265 -20.70 53.75 -15.01
C ASP A 265 -21.53 54.84 -15.70
N ALA A 266 -22.68 55.16 -15.09
CA ALA A 266 -23.40 56.42 -15.26
C ALA A 266 -24.18 56.72 -13.98
N GLY A 267 -23.51 57.42 -13.05
CA GLY A 267 -24.12 57.96 -11.84
C GLY A 267 -24.67 59.37 -12.00
N SER A 268 -25.66 59.72 -11.16
CA SER A 268 -25.97 61.03 -10.56
C SER A 268 -27.33 60.89 -9.86
N GLY A 269 -27.60 61.27 -8.60
CA GLY A 269 -26.87 62.06 -7.63
C GLY A 269 -27.89 62.87 -6.79
N MET A 270 -27.68 62.89 -5.47
CA MET A 270 -28.18 63.85 -4.45
C MET A 270 -29.37 63.47 -3.53
N ALA A 271 -29.14 63.75 -2.24
CA ALA A 271 -29.72 63.26 -0.97
C ALA A 271 -30.66 64.33 -0.30
N PRO A 272 -31.00 64.37 1.03
CA PRO A 272 -30.62 63.50 2.18
C PRO A 272 -31.66 63.23 3.33
N ASN A 273 -31.22 62.38 4.28
CA ASN A 273 -31.52 62.25 5.73
C ASN A 273 -32.94 61.82 6.20
N SER A 274 -33.14 61.00 7.25
CA SER A 274 -32.32 60.60 8.42
C SER A 274 -32.95 59.40 9.18
N GLN A 275 -32.09 58.51 9.73
CA GLN A 275 -32.15 57.76 11.03
C GLN A 275 -33.45 56.96 11.38
N SER A 276 -33.46 55.75 11.94
CA SER A 276 -32.61 55.03 12.93
C SER A 276 -33.09 53.54 12.95
N ASN A 277 -32.25 52.51 12.84
CA ASN A 277 -31.39 51.90 13.87
C ASN A 277 -32.06 50.71 14.62
N VAL A 278 -31.21 49.76 15.07
CA VAL A 278 -31.43 48.67 16.07
C VAL A 278 -31.96 47.32 15.52
N SER A 279 -31.47 46.12 15.84
CA SER A 279 -30.23 45.56 16.43
C SER A 279 -30.34 44.02 16.34
N SER A 280 -29.19 43.34 16.24
CA SER A 280 -29.00 41.88 16.42
C SER A 280 -29.22 41.42 17.89
N PRO A 281 -28.75 40.23 18.31
CA PRO A 281 -29.28 38.85 18.25
C PRO A 281 -29.70 38.36 19.68
N PRO A 282 -29.87 37.06 20.05
CA PRO A 282 -28.72 36.22 20.42
C PRO A 282 -28.92 34.66 20.33
N SER A 283 -27.89 33.98 20.83
CA SER A 283 -27.49 32.57 20.92
C SER A 283 -28.09 31.68 22.04
N ALA A 284 -27.75 30.38 21.96
CA ALA A 284 -27.69 29.30 23.00
C ALA A 284 -29.01 28.54 23.30
N GLY A 285 -29.07 27.23 23.60
CA GLY A 285 -28.09 26.14 23.76
C GLY A 285 -28.79 24.86 24.30
N SER A 286 -28.14 23.70 24.17
CA SER A 286 -28.19 22.46 25.01
C SER A 286 -29.52 21.76 25.38
N SER A 287 -29.64 20.45 25.08
CA SER A 287 -29.78 19.36 26.09
C SER A 287 -29.87 17.96 25.46
N ALA A 288 -29.39 16.94 26.19
CA ALA A 288 -29.09 15.57 25.78
C ALA A 288 -30.26 14.55 26.04
N PRO A 289 -30.06 13.21 26.19
CA PRO A 289 -30.75 12.16 25.42
C PRO A 289 -31.71 11.29 26.28
N PRO A 290 -32.23 10.15 25.75
CA PRO A 290 -32.53 9.02 26.64
C PRO A 290 -32.03 7.65 26.16
N THR A 291 -31.86 6.79 27.15
CA THR A 291 -31.29 5.42 27.19
C THR A 291 -32.34 4.30 27.19
N MET A 292 -31.91 3.13 26.68
CA MET A 292 -32.19 1.74 27.10
C MET A 292 -33.61 1.14 26.97
N GLU A 293 -33.74 0.05 26.19
CA GLU A 293 -34.29 -1.25 26.65
C GLU A 293 -34.11 -2.38 25.61
N ALA A 294 -33.73 -3.57 26.11
CA ALA A 294 -33.82 -4.92 25.53
C ALA A 294 -34.29 -5.83 26.70
N PRO A 295 -34.80 -7.09 26.56
CA PRO A 295 -34.57 -8.07 25.48
C PRO A 295 -35.80 -8.93 25.09
N GLY A 296 -35.66 -9.88 24.14
CA GLY A 296 -36.49 -11.09 24.15
C GLY A 296 -36.83 -11.79 22.82
N VAL A 297 -36.27 -13.00 22.67
CA VAL A 297 -36.91 -14.23 22.14
C VAL A 297 -37.15 -14.37 20.63
N ALA A 298 -36.42 -15.32 20.02
CA ALA A 298 -36.74 -15.97 18.74
C ALA A 298 -37.89 -17.00 18.90
N PRO A 299 -38.61 -17.31 17.81
CA PRO A 299 -38.52 -18.70 17.35
C PRO A 299 -38.43 -18.86 15.81
N SER A 300 -37.88 -20.01 15.45
CA SER A 300 -37.79 -20.64 14.13
C SER A 300 -39.10 -21.29 13.68
N LEU A 301 -39.32 -21.37 12.36
CA LEU A 301 -39.67 -22.57 11.54
C LEU A 301 -40.62 -22.25 10.37
N ASP A 302 -40.16 -22.67 9.19
CA ASP A 302 -40.86 -23.34 8.07
C ASP A 302 -42.30 -22.96 7.68
N SER A 303 -42.48 -22.55 6.41
CA SER A 303 -43.14 -23.38 5.39
C SER A 303 -43.80 -22.52 4.28
N LEU A 304 -43.30 -22.74 3.06
CA LEU A 304 -43.99 -22.87 1.77
C LEU A 304 -45.33 -22.13 1.53
N GLY A 305 -45.32 -21.33 0.46
CA GLY A 305 -46.28 -21.51 -0.64
C GLY A 305 -47.25 -20.35 -0.89
N GLY A 306 -47.41 -20.03 -2.19
CA GLY A 306 -48.67 -19.48 -2.70
C GLY A 306 -48.58 -18.06 -3.25
N ALA A 307 -48.66 -17.96 -4.57
CA ALA A 307 -48.70 -16.74 -5.37
C ALA A 307 -49.89 -15.80 -5.05
N ALA A 308 -49.67 -14.49 -5.20
CA ALA A 308 -50.67 -13.57 -5.74
C ALA A 308 -50.03 -12.27 -6.22
N ALA A 309 -50.23 -11.98 -7.51
CA ALA A 309 -49.90 -10.72 -8.15
C ALA A 309 -50.71 -9.57 -7.53
N SER A 310 -50.05 -8.46 -7.21
CA SER A 310 -50.72 -7.17 -7.06
C SER A 310 -49.80 -6.03 -7.55
N SER A 311 -50.23 -5.49 -8.68
CA SER A 311 -50.01 -4.15 -9.22
C SER A 311 -49.22 -3.16 -8.33
N LEU A 312 -47.97 -2.87 -8.71
CA LEU A 312 -47.28 -1.66 -8.31
C LEU A 312 -47.20 -0.73 -9.53
N LYS A 313 -48.05 0.30 -9.51
CA LYS A 313 -47.83 1.53 -10.28
C LYS A 313 -46.59 2.22 -9.70
N SER A 314 -45.44 2.10 -10.36
CA SER A 314 -44.33 3.02 -10.15
C SER A 314 -44.43 4.14 -11.19
N GLY A 315 -44.72 5.35 -10.71
CA GLY A 315 -44.59 6.57 -11.51
C GLY A 315 -43.11 6.79 -11.82
N PHE A 316 -42.74 6.69 -13.08
CA PHE A 316 -41.39 7.00 -13.54
C PHE A 316 -41.27 8.52 -13.67
N THR A 317 -40.68 9.18 -12.68
CA THR A 317 -40.28 10.58 -12.81
C THR A 317 -38.93 10.61 -13.51
N ALA A 318 -38.91 11.03 -14.77
CA ALA A 318 -37.68 11.24 -15.51
C ALA A 318 -36.91 12.43 -14.90
N CYS A 319 -35.82 12.15 -14.17
CA CYS A 319 -34.86 13.19 -13.81
C CYS A 319 -34.12 13.66 -15.06
N ARG A 320 -34.06 14.99 -15.26
CA ARG A 320 -33.15 15.61 -16.22
C ARG A 320 -31.71 15.29 -15.80
N LEU A 321 -30.90 14.85 -16.77
CA LEU A 321 -29.46 14.70 -16.66
C LEU A 321 -28.84 15.93 -15.97
N GLY A 322 -28.27 15.74 -14.77
CA GLY A 322 -27.44 16.75 -14.11
C GLY A 322 -27.80 17.17 -12.68
N ALA A 323 -28.81 16.59 -12.03
CA ALA A 323 -29.08 16.84 -10.61
C ALA A 323 -29.28 15.52 -9.86
N TRP A 324 -28.62 15.38 -8.70
CA TRP A 324 -28.72 14.19 -7.85
C TRP A 324 -30.05 14.22 -7.09
N CYS A 325 -30.85 13.15 -7.24
CA CYS A 325 -31.92 12.74 -6.32
C CYS A 325 -31.47 11.46 -5.61
#